data_AF-A0A9X1NM37-F1
#
_entry.id   AF-A0A9X1NM37-F1
#
_cell.length_a   1.000
_cell.length_b   1.000
_cell.length_c   1.000
_cell.angle_alpha   90.00
_cell.angle_beta   90.00
_cell.angle_gamma   90.00
#
_symmetry.space_group_name_H-M   'P 1'
#
loop_
_entity.id
_entity.type
_entity.pdbx_description
1 polymer ?
#
loop_
_entity_poly.entity_id
_entity_poly.type
_entity_poly.pdbx_seq_one_letter_code
_entity_poly.pdbx_strand_id
1 'polypeptide(L)'
;MQEETGLDLVGPPQLLGVDWRQPAGTDPYTQYYFTGPRLDAARVQPQLSVEHDQWQMTSAKEWPDLVGQAQAVTFSRLLNALQHGTCFYLRNNQTVPAR
;
A
#
# COMPACT_ATOMS: atom_id res chain seq x y z
N MET A 1 -9.24 -3.84 -4.45
CA MET A 1 -9.83 -3.53 -3.13
C MET A 1 -11.19 -4.18 -2.99
N GLN A 2 -12.18 -3.89 -3.84
CA GLN A 2 -13.49 -4.58 -3.79
C GLN A 2 -13.38 -6.11 -3.91
N GLU A 3 -12.55 -6.61 -4.83
CA GLU A 3 -12.35 -8.07 -5.01
C GLU A 3 -11.80 -8.76 -3.75
N GLU A 4 -10.82 -8.14 -3.09
CA GLU A 4 -10.09 -8.77 -1.97
C GLU A 4 -10.71 -8.53 -0.60
N THR A 5 -11.40 -7.41 -0.41
CA THR A 5 -11.91 -7.00 0.91
C THR A 5 -13.38 -6.64 0.90
N GLY A 6 -14.05 -6.64 -0.25
CA GLY A 6 -15.42 -6.17 -0.40
C GLY A 6 -15.60 -4.67 -0.18
N LEU A 7 -14.51 -3.92 0.05
CA LEU A 7 -14.58 -2.49 0.36
C LEU A 7 -14.57 -1.64 -0.92
N ASP A 8 -15.52 -0.71 -0.99
CA ASP A 8 -15.60 0.27 -2.06
C ASP A 8 -14.61 1.42 -1.86
N LEU A 9 -13.98 1.84 -2.95
CA LEU A 9 -13.19 3.07 -2.98
C LEU A 9 -14.15 4.26 -3.07
N VAL A 10 -14.07 5.19 -2.12
CA VAL A 10 -14.87 6.42 -2.16
C VAL A 10 -14.04 7.54 -2.81
N GLY A 11 -14.52 8.02 -3.97
CA GLY A 11 -13.85 9.06 -4.76
C GLY A 11 -12.77 8.51 -5.70
N PRO A 12 -12.21 9.36 -6.60
CA PRO A 12 -11.15 8.93 -7.48
C PRO A 12 -9.87 8.61 -6.67
N PRO A 13 -9.27 7.41 -6.84
CA PRO A 13 -8.02 7.08 -6.16
C PRO A 13 -6.91 8.03 -6.63
N GLN A 14 -6.15 8.59 -5.68
CA GLN A 14 -4.97 9.40 -5.98
C GLN A 14 -3.72 8.53 -5.94
N LEU A 15 -2.82 8.71 -6.91
CA LEU A 15 -1.55 7.99 -6.95
C LEU A 15 -0.62 8.52 -5.86
N LEU A 16 -0.18 7.63 -4.97
CA LEU A 16 0.75 7.92 -3.87
C LEU A 16 2.19 7.53 -4.21
N GLY A 17 2.37 6.50 -5.03
CA GLY A 17 3.70 6.11 -5.46
C GLY A 17 3.75 5.04 -6.52
N VAL A 18 4.91 4.93 -7.15
CA VAL A 18 5.24 3.93 -8.16
C VAL A 18 6.54 3.25 -7.74
N ASP A 19 6.57 1.92 -7.77
CA ASP A 19 7.79 1.13 -7.54
C ASP A 19 8.06 0.19 -8.71
N TRP A 20 9.19 0.37 -9.38
CA TRP A 20 9.68 -0.59 -10.37
C TRP A 20 10.42 -1.71 -9.66
N ARG A 21 9.82 -2.90 -9.68
CA ARG A 21 10.30 -4.06 -8.94
C ARG A 21 10.83 -5.11 -9.89
N GLN A 22 11.96 -5.70 -9.51
CA GLN A 22 12.52 -6.88 -10.14
C GLN A 22 13.00 -7.85 -9.05
N PRO A 23 12.08 -8.53 -8.35
CA PRO A 23 12.46 -9.59 -7.42
C PRO A 23 13.18 -10.73 -8.14
N ALA A 24 14.06 -11.43 -7.42
CA ALA A 24 14.75 -12.60 -7.98
C ALA A 24 13.74 -13.71 -8.30
N GLY A 25 13.87 -14.29 -9.51
CA GLY A 25 12.99 -15.39 -9.94
C GLY A 25 11.61 -14.96 -10.43
N THR A 26 11.36 -13.66 -10.61
CA THR A 26 10.11 -13.14 -11.19
C THR A 26 10.42 -12.16 -12.31
N ASP A 27 9.50 -12.04 -13.26
CA ASP A 27 9.58 -10.99 -14.27
C ASP A 27 9.48 -9.59 -13.63
N PRO A 28 10.14 -8.57 -14.20
CA PRO A 28 9.99 -7.21 -13.74
C PRO A 28 8.53 -6.75 -13.80
N TYR A 29 8.10 -6.01 -12.77
CA TYR A 29 6.76 -5.43 -12.73
C TYR A 29 6.79 -4.04 -12.10
N THR A 30 5.74 -3.27 -12.34
CA THR A 30 5.54 -1.97 -11.71
C THR A 30 4.40 -2.06 -10.72
N GLN A 31 4.66 -1.67 -9.48
CA GLN A 31 3.67 -1.59 -8.42
C GLN A 31 3.21 -0.14 -8.26
N TYR A 32 1.91 0.08 -8.42
CA TYR A 32 1.27 1.38 -8.23
C TYR A 32 0.51 1.39 -6.91
N TYR A 33 0.69 2.44 -6.13
CA TYR A 33 0.05 2.61 -4.83
C TYR A 33 -0.90 3.79 -4.88
N PHE A 34 -2.13 3.59 -4.40
CA PHE A 34 -3.18 4.59 -4.45
C PHE A 34 -3.79 4.84 -3.07
N THR A 35 -4.46 5.98 -2.91
CA THR A 35 -5.27 6.26 -1.73
C THR A 35 -6.43 5.29 -1.61
N GLY A 36 -6.65 4.76 -0.41
CA GLY A 36 -7.85 3.99 -0.05
C GLY A 36 -8.95 4.88 0.55
N PRO A 37 -10.15 4.33 0.77
CA PRO A 37 -11.22 5.00 1.49
C PRO A 37 -10.80 5.26 2.94
N ARG A 38 -11.41 6.29 3.55
CA ARG A 38 -11.31 6.48 4.99
C ARG A 38 -12.19 5.45 5.69
N LEU A 39 -11.57 4.60 6.50
CA LEU A 39 -12.25 3.54 7.23
C LEU A 39 -12.46 3.94 8.69
N ASP A 40 -13.61 3.58 9.24
CA ASP A 40 -13.85 3.58 10.68
C ASP A 40 -13.63 2.16 11.18
N ALA A 41 -12.60 1.97 12.01
CA ALA A 41 -12.23 0.67 12.56
C ALA A 41 -13.38 0.00 13.33
N ALA A 42 -14.28 0.77 13.93
CA ALA A 42 -15.41 0.24 14.68
C ALA A 42 -16.56 -0.26 13.79
N ARG A 43 -16.55 0.08 12.49
CA ARG A 43 -17.66 -0.17 11.57
C ARG A 43 -17.28 -0.99 10.34
N VAL A 44 -16.00 -1.06 10.02
CA VAL A 44 -15.52 -1.80 8.86
C VAL A 44 -15.58 -3.30 9.11
N GLN A 45 -16.25 -4.03 8.22
CA GLN A 45 -16.27 -5.50 8.18
C GLN A 45 -15.92 -5.92 6.76
N PRO A 46 -14.64 -6.22 6.48
CA PRO A 46 -14.24 -6.65 5.15
C PRO A 46 -14.73 -8.06 4.85
N GLN A 47 -15.16 -8.28 3.61
CA GLN A 47 -15.47 -9.60 3.07
C GLN A 47 -14.26 -10.07 2.27
N LEU A 48 -13.51 -11.01 2.83
CA LEU A 48 -12.27 -11.49 2.20
C LEU A 48 -12.55 -12.45 1.05
N SER A 49 -11.72 -12.36 0.00
CA SER A 49 -11.70 -13.35 -1.08
C SER A 49 -11.16 -14.70 -0.57
N VAL A 50 -11.32 -15.74 -1.38
CA VAL A 50 -10.79 -17.08 -1.06
C VAL A 50 -9.26 -17.14 -0.98
N GLU A 51 -8.57 -16.10 -1.45
CA GLU A 51 -7.11 -15.98 -1.40
C GLU A 51 -6.61 -15.40 -0.07
N HIS A 52 -7.52 -14.93 0.80
CA HIS A 52 -7.19 -14.19 2.01
C HIS A 52 -7.91 -14.74 3.24
N ASP A 53 -7.12 -15.11 4.26
CA ASP A 53 -7.66 -15.68 5.51
C ASP A 53 -7.94 -14.62 6.58
N GLN A 54 -7.24 -13.47 6.53
CA GLN A 54 -7.22 -12.49 7.62
C GLN A 54 -7.14 -11.05 7.12
N TRP A 55 -7.74 -10.14 7.89
CA TRP A 55 -7.61 -8.71 7.71
C TRP A 55 -7.54 -8.01 9.07
N GLN A 56 -6.71 -6.97 9.13
CA GLN A 56 -6.54 -6.16 10.33
C GLN A 56 -6.19 -4.72 9.96
N MET A 57 -6.59 -3.80 10.83
CA MET A 57 -6.16 -2.40 10.78
C MET A 57 -5.08 -2.18 11.83
N THR A 58 -3.92 -1.69 11.41
CA THR A 58 -2.76 -1.54 12.29
C THR A 58 -2.18 -0.13 12.21
N SER A 59 -1.41 0.23 13.21
CA SER A 59 -0.64 1.47 13.22
C SER A 59 0.69 1.30 12.46
N ALA A 60 1.29 2.43 12.07
CA ALA A 60 2.59 2.43 11.42
C ALA A 60 3.73 1.82 12.27
N LYS A 61 3.55 1.76 13.59
CA LYS A 61 4.51 1.16 14.53
C LYS A 61 4.58 -0.36 14.41
N GLU A 62 3.50 -0.99 13.95
CA GLU A 62 3.38 -2.46 13.88
C GLU A 62 3.84 -3.01 12.52
N TRP A 63 3.99 -2.18 11.50
CA TRP A 63 4.35 -2.63 10.14
C TRP A 63 5.67 -3.41 10.05
N PRO A 64 6.78 -3.02 10.73
CA PRO A 64 8.03 -3.75 10.60
C PRO A 64 7.92 -5.23 10.98
N ASP A 65 7.07 -5.54 11.97
CA ASP A 65 6.87 -6.91 12.46
C ASP A 65 5.93 -7.71 11.55
N LEU A 66 5.02 -7.04 10.84
CA LEU A 66 4.01 -7.67 9.98
C LEU A 66 4.47 -7.89 8.54
N VAL A 67 5.19 -6.93 7.97
CA VAL A 67 5.59 -6.94 6.54
C VAL A 67 7.11 -6.90 6.34
N GLY A 68 7.88 -6.85 7.43
CA GLY A 68 9.33 -6.70 7.39
C GLY A 68 9.80 -5.26 7.16
N GLN A 69 11.04 -4.99 7.54
CA GLN A 69 11.66 -3.66 7.49
C GLN A 69 11.59 -2.96 6.13
N ALA A 70 11.95 -3.68 5.05
CA ALA A 70 12.01 -3.07 3.72
C ALA A 70 10.64 -2.56 3.25
N GLN A 71 9.58 -3.34 3.48
CA GLN A 71 8.23 -2.96 3.08
C GLN A 71 7.64 -1.91 4.03
N ALA A 72 7.94 -1.98 5.34
CA ALA A 72 7.53 -0.96 6.30
C ALA A 72 8.12 0.42 5.98
N VAL A 73 9.36 0.48 5.47
CA VAL A 73 9.96 1.73 4.96
C VAL A 73 9.18 2.27 3.77
N THR A 74 8.80 1.42 2.81
CA THR A 74 7.96 1.82 1.67
C THR A 74 6.60 2.36 2.15
N PHE A 75 5.95 1.69 3.10
CA PHE A 75 4.67 2.15 3.66
C PHE A 75 4.80 3.48 4.41
N SER A 76 5.91 3.70 5.12
CA SER A 76 6.19 4.98 5.79
C SER A 76 6.31 6.14 4.79
N ARG A 77 6.91 5.88 3.62
CA ARG A 77 6.98 6.86 2.52
C ARG A 77 5.60 7.13 1.90
N LEU A 78 4.77 6.10 1.72
CA LEU A 78 3.36 6.23 1.30
C LEU A 78 2.55 7.07 2.26
N LEU A 79 2.72 6.85 3.55
CA LEU A 79 2.03 7.65 4.56
C LEU A 79 2.46 9.11 4.50
N ASN A 80 3.76 9.38 4.33
CA ASN A 80 4.24 10.75 4.15
C ASN A 80 3.68 11.40 2.88
N ALA A 81 3.68 10.68 1.75
CA ALA A 81 3.11 11.14 0.49
C ALA A 81 1.62 11.49 0.62
N LEU A 82 0.85 10.63 1.29
CA LEU A 82 -0.56 10.88 1.61
C LEU A 82 -0.75 12.14 2.44
N GLN A 83 0.09 12.38 3.45
CA GLN A 83 -0.01 13.54 4.35
C GLN A 83 0.33 14.87 3.67
N HIS A 84 1.20 14.85 2.66
CA HIS A 84 1.70 16.05 1.99
C HIS A 84 1.16 16.25 0.57
N GLY A 85 0.31 15.34 0.08
CA GLY A 85 -0.21 15.40 -1.29
C GLY A 85 0.88 15.27 -2.35
N THR A 86 1.91 14.47 -2.08
CA THR A 86 3.01 14.19 -3.01
C THR A 86 2.89 12.79 -3.59
N CYS A 87 3.65 12.51 -4.64
CA CYS A 87 3.81 11.17 -5.22
C CYS A 87 5.30 10.84 -5.24
N PHE A 88 5.66 9.63 -4.83
CA PHE A 88 7.06 9.19 -4.86
C PHE A 88 7.32 8.13 -5.93
N TYR A 89 8.60 7.97 -6.26
CA TYR A 89 9.09 6.98 -7.20
C TYR A 89 10.16 6.12 -6.53
N LEU A 90 10.00 4.81 -6.62
CA LEU A 90 10.94 3.83 -6.09
C LEU A 90 11.44 2.89 -7.18
N ARG A 91 12.62 2.33 -6.96
CA ARG A 91 13.11 1.16 -7.68
C ARG A 91 13.53 0.13 -6.64
N ASN A 92 12.87 -1.03 -6.62
CA ASN A 92 13.11 -2.09 -5.64
C ASN A 92 13.04 -1.59 -4.19
N ASN A 93 11.98 -0.88 -3.81
CA ASN A 93 11.81 -0.23 -2.49
C ASN A 93 12.82 0.91 -2.17
N GLN A 94 13.66 1.33 -3.10
CA GLN A 94 14.63 2.41 -2.90
C GLN A 94 14.20 3.69 -3.61
N THR A 95 14.30 4.85 -2.94
CA THR A 95 13.94 6.14 -3.53
C THR A 95 14.81 6.43 -4.75
N VAL A 96 14.18 6.85 -5.84
CA VAL A 96 14.86 7.40 -7.01
C VAL A 96 14.47 8.87 -7.20
N PRO A 97 15.36 9.72 -7.70
CA PRO A 97 15.00 11.11 -8.03
C PRO A 97 13.86 11.14 -9.05
N ALA A 98 12.92 12.07 -8.87
CA ALA A 98 11.99 12.42 -9.95
C ALA A 98 12.81 12.97 -11.12
N ARG A 99 12.59 12.42 -12.32
CA ARG A 99 13.20 12.92 -13.56
C ARG A 99 12.43 14.10 -14.11
#